data_AF-A0A7S0J968-F1
#
_entry.id   AF-A0A7S0J968-F1
#
_cell.length_a   1.000
_cell.length_b   1.000
_cell.length_c   1.000
_cell.angle_alpha   90.00
_cell.angle_beta   90.00
_cell.angle_gamma   90.00
#
_symmetry.space_group_name_H-M   'P 1'
#
loop_
_entity.id
_entity.type
_entity.pdbx_description
1 polymer ?
#
loop_
_entity_poly.entity_id
_entity_poly.type
_entity_poly.pdbx_seq_one_letter_code
_entity_poly.pdbx_strand_id
1 'polypeptide(L)'
;NTGNTYWWGVSSSTNDEFKAAWRYTQQYLQQRGLHNLLWVYSPSKPDRNIQQAFVYRYPGADSIDVLAFDYYSANDISRGLVSCCEQTAKFAIEQRKVLAIAEFGAFGGLHG
;
A
#
# COMPACT_ATOMS: atom_id res chain seq x y z
N ASN A 1 -2.06 -6.56 0.80
CA ASN A 1 -3.35 -6.27 0.10
C ASN A 1 -3.33 -6.69 -1.39
N THR A 2 -2.18 -6.73 -2.06
CA THR A 2 -2.02 -7.17 -3.47
C THR A 2 -1.39 -8.56 -3.60
N GLY A 3 -0.86 -9.12 -2.51
CA GLY A 3 -0.45 -10.52 -2.42
C GLY A 3 -1.60 -11.49 -2.08
N ASN A 4 -1.33 -12.79 -2.19
CA ASN A 4 -2.29 -13.88 -1.99
C ASN A 4 -2.27 -14.49 -0.58
N THR A 5 -1.44 -13.96 0.32
CA THR A 5 -1.19 -14.54 1.65
C THR A 5 -2.16 -14.06 2.72
N TYR A 6 -2.86 -12.96 2.47
CA TYR A 6 -3.86 -12.43 3.38
C TYR A 6 -5.27 -12.71 2.86
N TRP A 7 -6.22 -12.95 3.77
CA TRP A 7 -7.61 -13.25 3.42
C TRP A 7 -8.34 -12.07 2.75
N TRP A 8 -7.80 -10.86 2.83
CA TRP A 8 -8.28 -9.67 2.10
C TRP A 8 -7.50 -9.40 0.79
N GLY A 9 -6.64 -10.33 0.38
CA GLY A 9 -5.80 -10.24 -0.81
C GLY A 9 -6.55 -10.40 -2.13
N VAL A 10 -5.82 -10.33 -3.24
CA VAL A 10 -6.41 -10.37 -4.61
C VAL A 10 -7.04 -11.72 -4.97
N SER A 11 -6.62 -12.80 -4.31
CA SER A 11 -7.19 -14.14 -4.47
C SER A 11 -8.53 -14.34 -3.75
N SER A 12 -8.87 -13.44 -2.81
CA SER A 12 -9.93 -13.67 -1.83
C SER A 12 -10.95 -12.54 -1.77
N SER A 13 -10.77 -11.48 -2.55
CA SER A 13 -11.73 -10.40 -2.71
C SER A 13 -11.63 -9.79 -4.11
N THR A 14 -12.67 -9.09 -4.54
CA THR A 14 -12.63 -8.18 -5.68
C THR A 14 -12.01 -6.83 -5.28
N ASN A 15 -11.72 -5.98 -6.26
CA ASN A 15 -11.21 -4.63 -6.02
C ASN A 15 -12.22 -3.76 -5.26
N ASP A 16 -13.51 -3.89 -5.57
CA ASP A 16 -14.55 -3.08 -4.95
C ASP A 16 -14.88 -3.58 -3.54
N GLU A 17 -14.83 -4.89 -3.29
CA GLU A 17 -14.93 -5.45 -1.93
C GLU A 17 -13.82 -4.95 -1.03
N PHE A 18 -12.58 -4.88 -1.54
CA PHE A 18 -11.47 -4.32 -0.77
C PHE A 18 -11.70 -2.84 -0.42
N LYS A 19 -12.13 -2.02 -1.40
CA LYS A 19 -12.45 -0.60 -1.18
C LYS A 19 -13.62 -0.41 -0.21
N ALA A 20 -14.64 -1.25 -0.31
CA ALA A 20 -15.80 -1.23 0.59
C ALA A 20 -15.38 -1.58 2.02
N ALA A 21 -14.59 -2.63 2.22
CA ALA A 21 -14.06 -3.00 3.52
C ALA A 21 -13.18 -1.90 4.14
N TRP A 22 -12.35 -1.24 3.32
CA TRP A 22 -11.55 -0.10 3.74
C TRP A 22 -12.43 1.03 4.29
N ARG A 23 -13.37 1.52 3.46
CA ARG A 23 -14.25 2.64 3.82
C ARG A 23 -15.13 2.31 5.02
N TYR A 24 -15.65 1.08 5.09
CA TYR A 24 -16.41 0.61 6.25
C TYR A 24 -15.57 0.69 7.53
N THR A 25 -14.30 0.26 7.48
CA THR A 25 -13.40 0.32 8.63
C THR A 25 -13.15 1.76 9.08
N GLN A 26 -12.94 2.69 8.14
CA GLN A 26 -12.79 4.12 8.45
C GLN A 26 -14.02 4.70 9.12
N GLN A 27 -15.17 4.49 8.49
CA GLN A 27 -16.45 4.99 8.98
C GLN A 27 -16.75 4.43 10.37
N TYR A 28 -16.55 3.13 10.58
CA TYR A 28 -16.80 2.48 11.85
C TYR A 28 -15.93 3.07 12.97
N LEU A 29 -14.61 3.20 12.74
CA LEU A 29 -13.71 3.75 13.76
C LEU A 29 -13.99 5.23 14.04
N GLN A 30 -14.35 6.02 13.02
CA GLN A 30 -14.79 7.39 13.21
C GLN A 30 -16.10 7.48 14.04
N GLN A 31 -17.07 6.61 13.77
CA GLN A 31 -18.31 6.51 14.55
C GLN A 31 -18.07 6.06 15.99
N ARG A 32 -16.98 5.33 16.26
CA ARG A 32 -16.51 4.99 17.61
C ARG A 32 -15.77 6.15 18.30
N GLY A 33 -15.66 7.32 17.66
CA GLY A 33 -15.04 8.51 18.23
C GLY A 33 -13.51 8.56 18.11
N LEU A 34 -12.90 7.72 17.27
CA LEU A 34 -11.46 7.78 17.01
C LEU A 34 -11.16 8.89 16.00
N HIS A 35 -10.38 9.88 16.44
CA HIS A 35 -10.01 11.06 15.64
C HIS A 35 -8.49 11.31 15.59
N ASN A 36 -7.70 10.33 16.04
CA ASN A 36 -6.25 10.39 16.18
C ASN A 36 -5.53 9.34 15.30
N LEU A 37 -6.18 8.90 14.22
CA LEU A 37 -5.64 7.89 13.30
C LEU A 37 -5.19 8.56 12.00
N LEU A 38 -4.09 8.05 11.44
CA LEU A 38 -3.68 8.28 10.06
C LEU A 38 -3.89 7.00 9.25
N TRP A 39 -4.41 7.14 8.04
CA TRP A 39 -4.73 6.04 7.15
C TRP A 39 -3.62 5.82 6.12
N VAL A 40 -2.90 4.71 6.26
CA VAL A 40 -1.75 4.36 5.41
C VAL A 40 -2.15 3.25 4.44
N TYR A 41 -2.22 3.56 3.14
CA TYR A 41 -2.44 2.55 2.10
C TYR A 41 -1.09 2.06 1.56
N SER A 42 -0.70 0.85 1.94
CA SER A 42 0.56 0.21 1.53
C SER A 42 0.32 -1.06 0.73
N PRO A 43 0.34 -1.01 -0.61
CA PRO A 43 0.44 -2.22 -1.41
C PRO A 43 1.84 -2.81 -1.45
N SER A 44 1.93 -4.10 -1.81
CA SER A 44 3.23 -4.71 -2.12
C SER A 44 3.91 -3.93 -3.25
N LYS A 45 5.26 -3.90 -3.25
CA LYS A 45 6.08 -3.15 -4.21
C LYS A 45 5.54 -3.23 -5.65
N PRO A 46 5.51 -2.11 -6.39
CA PRO A 46 5.03 -2.06 -7.78
C PRO A 46 6.10 -2.61 -8.74
N ASP A 47 6.51 -3.85 -8.55
CA ASP A 47 7.64 -4.47 -9.24
C ASP A 47 7.45 -4.68 -10.74
N ARG A 48 6.20 -4.78 -11.23
CA ARG A 48 5.91 -4.89 -12.67
C ARG A 48 4.74 -4.05 -13.16
N ASN A 49 3.83 -3.62 -12.28
CA ASN A 49 2.64 -2.88 -12.71
C ASN A 49 2.06 -2.00 -11.61
N ILE A 50 2.34 -0.69 -11.68
CA ILE A 50 1.77 0.32 -10.78
C ILE A 50 0.23 0.34 -10.83
N GLN A 51 -0.40 0.00 -11.97
CA GLN A 51 -1.86 -0.01 -12.11
C GLN A 51 -2.51 -1.03 -11.16
N GLN A 52 -1.93 -2.23 -11.06
CA GLN A 52 -2.47 -3.27 -10.21
C GLN A 52 -2.31 -2.95 -8.72
N ALA A 53 -1.19 -2.35 -8.33
CA ALA A 53 -0.90 -2.03 -6.94
C ALA A 53 -1.64 -0.76 -6.47
N PHE A 54 -1.66 0.28 -7.29
CA PHE A 54 -2.03 1.63 -6.89
C PHE A 54 -3.24 2.21 -7.60
N VAL A 55 -3.78 1.58 -8.65
CA VAL A 55 -4.97 2.11 -9.33
C VAL A 55 -6.20 1.27 -9.00
N TYR A 56 -6.11 -0.05 -9.10
CA TYR A 56 -7.32 -0.88 -8.99
C TYR A 56 -7.90 -0.98 -7.57
N ARG A 57 -7.05 -1.07 -6.55
CA ARG A 57 -7.48 -1.23 -5.14
C ARG A 57 -7.36 0.04 -4.30
N TYR A 58 -6.95 1.14 -4.92
CA TYR A 58 -6.83 2.43 -4.25
C TYR A 58 -8.20 2.90 -3.73
N PRO A 59 -8.34 3.13 -2.41
CA PRO A 59 -9.63 3.52 -1.80
C PRO A 59 -10.11 4.93 -2.21
N GLY A 60 -9.19 5.76 -2.72
CA GLY A 60 -9.43 7.15 -3.09
C GLY A 60 -8.54 8.10 -2.28
N ALA A 61 -8.25 9.27 -2.85
CA ALA A 61 -7.44 10.29 -2.19
C ALA A 61 -8.15 10.90 -0.96
N ASP A 62 -9.47 10.85 -0.90
CA ASP A 62 -10.25 11.24 0.28
C ASP A 62 -10.16 10.24 1.44
N SER A 63 -9.75 9.01 1.14
CA SER A 63 -9.83 7.86 2.04
C SER A 63 -8.46 7.48 2.63
N ILE A 64 -7.38 8.21 2.30
CA ILE A 64 -6.02 7.92 2.78
C ILE A 64 -5.27 9.20 3.16
N ASP A 65 -4.33 9.09 4.09
CA ASP A 65 -3.40 10.17 4.48
C ASP A 65 -2.01 9.94 3.89
N VAL A 66 -1.55 8.68 3.92
CA VAL A 66 -0.21 8.29 3.46
C VAL A 66 -0.33 7.20 2.40
N LEU A 67 0.35 7.43 1.28
CA LEU A 67 0.60 6.43 0.27
C LEU A 67 1.92 5.74 0.58
N ALA A 68 1.94 4.41 0.64
CA ALA A 68 3.15 3.67 0.94
C ALA A 68 3.32 2.44 0.04
N PHE A 69 4.41 1.70 0.24
CA PHE A 69 4.57 0.35 -0.27
C PHE A 69 5.47 -0.50 0.63
N ASP A 70 5.36 -1.82 0.47
CA ASP A 70 6.19 -2.81 1.15
C ASP A 70 7.26 -3.33 0.19
N TYR A 71 8.53 -3.27 0.59
CA TYR A 71 9.66 -3.71 -0.23
C TYR A 71 10.52 -4.76 0.46
N TYR A 72 10.44 -6.00 -0.04
CA TYR A 72 11.39 -7.05 0.31
C TYR A 72 12.06 -7.62 -0.95
N SER A 73 13.36 -7.88 -0.87
CA SER A 73 14.14 -8.48 -1.97
C SER A 73 15.20 -9.44 -1.43
N ALA A 74 15.46 -10.52 -2.17
CA ALA A 74 16.57 -11.46 -1.91
C ALA A 74 17.88 -11.05 -2.61
N ASN A 75 17.81 -10.09 -3.54
CA ASN A 75 18.93 -9.60 -4.35
C ASN A 75 19.22 -8.12 -4.04
N ASP A 76 20.24 -7.54 -4.69
CA ASP A 76 20.59 -6.10 -4.60
C ASP A 76 19.33 -5.21 -4.59
N ILE A 77 19.13 -4.57 -3.45
CA ILE A 77 17.92 -3.82 -3.11
C ILE A 77 17.94 -2.43 -3.77
N SER A 78 19.13 -1.89 -4.02
CA SER A 78 19.34 -0.45 -4.26
C SER A 78 18.59 0.04 -5.50
N ARG A 79 18.79 -0.63 -6.64
CA ARG A 79 18.18 -0.22 -7.92
C ARG A 79 16.67 -0.43 -7.94
N GLY A 80 16.20 -1.56 -7.40
CA GLY A 80 14.78 -1.87 -7.39
C GLY A 80 13.99 -0.96 -6.44
N LEU A 81 14.57 -0.59 -5.30
CA LEU A 81 13.96 0.33 -4.35
C LEU A 81 13.81 1.73 -4.97
N VAL A 82 14.88 2.27 -5.56
CA VAL A 82 14.85 3.59 -6.21
C VAL A 82 13.76 3.64 -7.29
N SER A 83 13.68 2.61 -8.13
CA SER A 83 12.63 2.53 -9.16
C SER A 83 11.21 2.49 -8.57
N CYS A 84 10.99 1.80 -7.45
CA CYS A 84 9.69 1.82 -6.76
C CYS A 84 9.38 3.20 -6.20
N CYS A 85 10.35 3.85 -5.54
CA CYS A 85 10.19 5.20 -5.02
C CYS A 85 9.82 6.20 -6.13
N GLU A 86 10.52 6.18 -7.28
CA GLU A 86 10.23 7.08 -8.40
C GLU A 86 8.82 6.90 -8.97
N GLN A 87 8.38 5.64 -9.13
CA GLN A 87 7.06 5.33 -9.65
C GLN A 87 5.95 5.74 -8.68
N THR A 88 6.08 5.36 -7.41
CA THR A 88 5.08 5.69 -6.39
C THR A 88 5.07 7.19 -6.06
N ALA A 89 6.21 7.89 -6.13
CA ALA A 89 6.28 9.33 -5.92
C ALA A 89 5.46 10.11 -6.95
N LYS A 90 5.48 9.71 -8.22
CA LYS A 90 4.65 10.35 -9.26
C LYS A 90 3.16 10.25 -8.90
N PHE A 91 2.71 9.06 -8.52
CA PHE A 91 1.33 8.85 -8.11
C PHE A 91 1.00 9.60 -6.80
N ALA A 92 1.89 9.61 -5.81
CA ALA A 92 1.72 10.36 -4.57
C ALA A 92 1.53 11.86 -4.84
N ILE A 93 2.33 12.44 -5.74
CA ILE A 93 2.26 13.85 -6.12
C ILE A 93 0.92 14.14 -6.81
N GLU A 94 0.50 13.31 -7.77
CA GLU A 94 -0.80 13.44 -8.45
C GLU A 94 -1.97 13.42 -7.46
N GLN A 95 -1.92 12.53 -6.47
CA GLN A 95 -2.96 12.38 -5.45
C GLN A 95 -2.81 13.37 -4.27
N ARG A 96 -1.75 14.20 -4.25
CA ARG A 96 -1.38 15.11 -3.16
C ARG A 96 -1.23 14.40 -1.81
N LYS A 97 -0.47 13.32 -1.77
CA LYS A 97 -0.23 12.47 -0.59
C LYS A 97 1.22 12.44 -0.17
N VAL A 98 1.43 12.17 1.11
CA VAL A 98 2.75 11.84 1.65
C VAL A 98 3.13 10.44 1.17
N LEU A 99 4.37 10.28 0.70
CA LEU A 99 4.95 8.99 0.36
C LEU A 99 5.76 8.43 1.53
N ALA A 100 5.58 7.14 1.83
CA ALA A 100 6.43 6.40 2.75
C ALA A 100 6.83 5.04 2.18
N ILE A 101 7.85 4.42 2.77
CA ILE A 101 8.11 2.99 2.65
C ILE A 101 7.60 2.39 3.96
N ALA A 102 6.49 1.64 3.92
CA ALA A 102 5.87 1.12 5.15
C ALA A 102 6.66 -0.07 5.71
N GLU A 103 7.19 -0.91 4.81
CA GLU A 103 8.03 -2.04 5.16
C GLU A 103 9.22 -2.14 4.22
N PHE A 104 10.38 -2.50 4.77
CA PHE A 104 11.62 -2.67 4.02
C PHE A 104 12.50 -3.76 4.63
N GLY A 105 13.07 -4.63 3.80
CA GLY A 105 14.08 -5.58 4.29
C GLY A 105 14.61 -6.57 3.24
N ALA A 106 15.62 -7.34 3.67
CA ALA A 106 16.06 -8.53 2.95
C ALA A 106 15.09 -9.69 3.17
N PHE A 107 14.82 -10.47 2.12
CA PHE A 107 13.98 -11.67 2.24
C PHE A 107 14.71 -12.71 3.11
N GLY A 108 14.05 -13.19 4.18
CA GLY A 108 14.65 -14.13 5.15
C GLY A 108 15.34 -13.47 6.35
N GLY A 109 15.45 -12.13 6.39
CA GLY A 109 16.13 -11.40 7.46
C GLY A 109 17.64 -11.26 7.24
N LEU A 110 18.32 -10.56 8.14
CA LEU A 110 19.78 -10.44 8.12
C LEU A 110 20.39 -11.73 8.69
N HIS A 111 20.95 -12.58 7.84
CA HIS A 111 21.84 -13.64 8.28
C HIS A 111 23.23 -13.05 8.48
N GLY A 112 23.69 -13.05 9.74
CA GLY A 112 25.07 -12.73 10.10
C GLY A 112 26.04 -13.87 9.82
#